data_AF-A0A524NUD7-F1
#
_entry.id   AF-A0A524NUD7-F1
#
_cell.length_a   1.000
_cell.length_b   1.000
_cell.length_c   1.000
_cell.angle_alpha   90.00
_cell.angle_beta   90.00
_cell.angle_gamma   90.00
#
_symmetry.space_group_name_H-M   'P 1'
#
loop_
_entity.id
_entity.type
_entity.pdbx_description
1 polymer ?
#
loop_
_entity_poly.entity_id
_entity_poly.type
_entity_poly.pdbx_seq_one_letter_code
_entity_poly.pdbx_strand_id
1 'polypeptide(L)'
;ARLDLSQASVIGLNCTVGPKPMLDFVEQIRGISSKPLCIMPNAGRPQYTDGRMIYMSTPEYFSVYTRRFIDKGVRMMGGCCGTTPDHIAKMANSLAMKQTRIQHSINIGVKPVTEEPLPDPVPAAEKSRLAEKLHAGKQVVLVEMVPPRSIDITLPLEGAKLLKEHGVDAINIPDGPRASARMTGLALSVLLRNQVDIETVLHYTCRDRNLLGMQSDLLGAAAMGVRNILAITGDPPMIGDYPQATAVFDIDSIGLVHLIDNLNHGIDMGEKRIGDPTSFFTGVGMDPNSVNPENEIHRLQLKKEAGAEYVITQPVFDVESLEAFLEKADMGDMFLVAGIWPLVSLRNAEFMKNEVPGVFVPDSIIKRMAAFETKEDQLKAGIEIAQAMVDRVLGFVQGIQVSAPFGRYKLAVEVAEAVLNAE
;
A
#
# COMPACT_ATOMS: atom_id res chain seq x y z
N ALA A 1 -36.40 6.81 -26.19
CA ALA A 1 -37.82 6.84 -26.62
C ALA A 1 -38.70 7.80 -25.78
N ARG A 2 -38.84 7.66 -24.45
CA ARG A 2 -39.71 8.57 -23.65
C ARG A 2 -39.21 10.01 -23.50
N LEU A 3 -37.90 10.26 -23.61
CA LEU A 3 -37.31 11.59 -23.41
C LEU A 3 -37.66 12.59 -24.54
N ASP A 4 -37.75 12.11 -25.78
CA ASP A 4 -38.09 12.96 -26.93
C ASP A 4 -39.57 13.36 -26.95
N LEU A 5 -40.44 12.52 -26.38
CA LEU A 5 -41.88 12.77 -26.25
C LEU A 5 -42.23 13.80 -25.16
N SER A 6 -41.27 14.17 -24.30
CA SER A 6 -41.49 15.21 -23.29
C SER A 6 -41.61 16.60 -23.94
N GLN A 7 -42.28 17.54 -23.27
CA GLN A 7 -42.31 18.95 -23.70
C GLN A 7 -41.03 19.73 -23.32
N ALA A 8 -40.05 19.07 -22.68
CA ALA A 8 -38.81 19.71 -22.25
C ALA A 8 -37.94 20.13 -23.45
N SER A 9 -37.44 21.37 -23.43
CA SER A 9 -36.60 21.96 -24.48
C SER A 9 -35.12 21.54 -24.41
N VAL A 10 -34.64 21.15 -23.22
CA VAL A 10 -33.26 20.75 -22.95
C VAL A 10 -33.27 19.60 -21.94
N ILE A 11 -32.35 18.65 -22.08
CA ILE A 11 -32.13 17.57 -21.10
C ILE A 11 -30.86 17.88 -20.31
N GLY A 12 -30.98 17.90 -18.99
CA GLY A 12 -29.88 18.24 -18.07
C GLY A 12 -29.29 17.03 -17.37
N LEU A 13 -27.97 16.98 -17.22
CA LEU A 13 -27.24 16.07 -16.34
C LEU A 13 -26.41 16.86 -15.33
N ASN A 14 -26.54 16.55 -14.04
CA ASN A 14 -25.88 17.31 -12.98
C ASN A 14 -25.38 16.38 -11.87
N CYS A 15 -24.28 16.78 -11.23
CA CYS A 15 -23.77 16.25 -9.97
C CYS A 15 -23.21 14.81 -10.05
N THR A 16 -22.82 14.28 -8.89
CA THR A 16 -22.42 12.89 -8.60
C THR A 16 -21.06 12.46 -9.17
N VAL A 17 -20.73 12.87 -10.40
CA VAL A 17 -19.55 12.37 -11.11
C VAL A 17 -18.74 13.50 -11.76
N GLY A 18 -17.46 13.19 -12.03
CA GLY A 18 -16.56 14.06 -12.78
C GLY A 18 -16.78 14.05 -14.30
N PRO A 19 -15.97 14.80 -15.08
CA PRO A 19 -16.15 14.97 -16.52
C PRO A 19 -16.13 13.68 -17.36
N LYS A 20 -15.34 12.67 -16.97
CA LYS A 20 -15.25 11.42 -17.75
C LYS A 20 -16.52 10.57 -17.66
N PRO A 21 -16.99 10.13 -16.47
CA PRO A 21 -18.24 9.37 -16.39
C PRO A 21 -19.45 10.17 -16.91
N MET A 22 -19.42 11.50 -16.75
CA MET A 22 -20.46 12.36 -17.32
C MET A 22 -20.50 12.28 -18.87
N LEU A 23 -19.35 12.10 -19.53
CA LEU A 23 -19.28 11.92 -20.98
C LEU A 23 -19.92 10.59 -21.39
N ASP A 24 -19.69 9.52 -20.63
CA ASP A 24 -20.29 8.21 -20.89
C ASP A 24 -21.84 8.30 -20.79
N PHE A 25 -22.37 9.02 -19.79
CA PHE A 25 -23.81 9.29 -19.69
C PHE A 25 -24.35 10.14 -20.84
N VAL A 26 -23.58 11.14 -21.28
CA VAL A 26 -23.94 11.94 -22.47
C VAL A 26 -24.06 11.03 -23.70
N GLU A 27 -23.12 10.12 -23.92
CA GLU A 27 -23.15 9.20 -25.06
C GLU A 27 -24.37 8.27 -25.02
N GLN A 28 -24.69 7.73 -23.85
CA GLN A 28 -25.89 6.91 -23.65
C GLN A 28 -27.17 7.70 -23.97
N ILE A 29 -27.30 8.94 -23.48
CA ILE A 29 -28.49 9.77 -23.75
C ILE A 29 -28.57 10.16 -25.22
N ARG A 30 -27.44 10.46 -25.87
CA ARG A 30 -27.41 10.74 -27.31
C ARG A 30 -27.86 9.55 -28.16
N GLY A 31 -27.69 8.32 -27.68
CA GLY A 31 -28.22 7.12 -28.32
C GLY A 31 -29.75 7.03 -28.30
N ILE A 32 -30.44 7.79 -27.43
CA ILE A 32 -31.88 7.65 -27.19
C ILE A 32 -32.68 8.96 -27.26
N SER A 33 -32.01 10.10 -27.48
CA SER A 33 -32.61 11.43 -27.60
C SER A 33 -31.77 12.37 -28.48
N SER A 34 -32.43 13.14 -29.34
CA SER A 34 -31.78 14.15 -30.18
C SER A 34 -31.76 15.55 -29.56
N LYS A 35 -32.47 15.77 -28.45
CA LYS A 35 -32.64 17.08 -27.82
C LYS A 35 -31.31 17.70 -27.35
N PRO A 36 -31.24 19.04 -27.25
CA PRO A 36 -30.06 19.71 -26.70
C PRO A 36 -29.75 19.22 -25.27
N LEU A 37 -28.47 19.02 -24.99
CA LEU A 37 -28.00 18.59 -23.67
C LEU A 37 -27.35 19.75 -22.91
N CYS A 38 -27.63 19.82 -21.60
CA CYS A 38 -26.96 20.66 -20.62
C CYS A 38 -26.27 19.77 -19.59
N ILE A 39 -25.01 20.06 -19.24
CA ILE A 39 -24.29 19.28 -18.23
C ILE A 39 -23.64 20.17 -17.16
N MET A 40 -23.57 19.67 -15.94
CA MET A 40 -22.89 20.29 -14.80
C MET A 40 -22.18 19.21 -13.96
N PRO A 41 -21.02 18.68 -14.41
CA PRO A 41 -20.26 17.69 -13.64
C PRO A 41 -19.62 18.30 -12.38
N ASN A 42 -19.36 17.44 -11.38
CA ASN A 42 -18.52 17.79 -10.22
C ASN A 42 -17.05 17.85 -10.64
N ALA A 43 -16.19 18.52 -9.85
CA ALA A 43 -14.75 18.49 -10.03
C ALA A 43 -14.11 17.14 -9.65
N GLY A 44 -14.67 16.04 -10.14
CA GLY A 44 -14.30 14.67 -9.80
C GLY A 44 -15.38 13.99 -8.96
N ARG A 45 -15.15 12.72 -8.63
CA ARG A 45 -15.95 12.07 -7.60
C ARG A 45 -15.58 12.68 -6.25
N PRO A 46 -16.57 13.00 -5.40
CA PRO A 46 -16.26 13.46 -4.06
C PRO A 46 -15.52 12.37 -3.30
N GLN A 47 -14.40 12.74 -2.70
CA GLN A 47 -13.66 11.89 -1.77
C GLN A 47 -13.82 12.48 -0.37
N TYR A 48 -14.15 11.63 0.59
CA TYR A 48 -14.24 12.04 1.99
C TYR A 48 -12.90 11.79 2.67
N THR A 49 -12.26 12.85 3.13
CA THR A 49 -10.93 12.80 3.74
C THR A 49 -10.93 13.78 4.92
N ASP A 50 -10.65 13.28 6.13
CA ASP A 50 -10.58 14.05 7.39
C ASP A 50 -11.76 15.01 7.63
N GLY A 51 -12.99 14.51 7.46
CA GLY A 51 -14.20 15.28 7.72
C GLY A 51 -14.59 16.25 6.61
N ARG A 52 -13.84 16.29 5.49
CA ARG A 52 -14.04 17.23 4.38
C ARG A 52 -14.25 16.48 3.05
N MET A 53 -15.04 17.08 2.17
CA MET A 53 -15.28 16.58 0.82
C MET A 53 -14.29 17.22 -0.15
N ILE A 54 -13.36 16.43 -0.69
CA ILE A 54 -12.32 16.85 -1.62
C ILE A 54 -12.69 16.42 -3.04
N TYR A 55 -12.42 17.31 -4.00
CA TYR A 55 -12.70 17.12 -5.43
C TYR A 55 -11.40 17.29 -6.23
N MET A 56 -10.94 16.23 -6.88
CA MET A 56 -9.57 16.11 -7.40
C MET A 56 -9.39 16.45 -8.89
N SER A 57 -10.46 16.78 -9.61
CA SER A 57 -10.34 17.18 -11.02
C SER A 57 -9.85 18.61 -11.13
N THR A 58 -8.86 18.82 -11.99
CA THR A 58 -8.28 20.14 -12.24
C THR A 58 -9.06 20.91 -13.32
N PRO A 59 -8.92 22.25 -13.37
CA PRO A 59 -9.43 23.08 -14.46
C PRO A 59 -8.95 22.62 -15.86
N GLU A 60 -7.71 22.17 -15.97
CA GLU A 60 -7.12 21.64 -17.21
C GLU A 60 -7.85 20.39 -17.68
N TYR A 61 -8.11 19.46 -16.75
CA TYR A 61 -8.85 18.25 -17.05
C TYR A 61 -10.26 18.56 -17.54
N PHE A 62 -10.95 19.51 -16.89
CA PHE A 62 -12.26 20.00 -17.34
C PHE A 62 -12.21 20.50 -18.79
N SER A 63 -11.22 21.33 -19.12
CA SER A 63 -11.07 21.91 -20.46
C SER A 63 -10.92 20.87 -21.59
N VAL A 64 -10.25 19.74 -21.31
CA VAL A 64 -10.10 18.64 -22.27
C VAL A 64 -11.46 18.00 -22.57
N TYR A 65 -12.26 17.77 -21.53
CA TYR A 65 -13.58 17.14 -21.67
C TYR A 65 -14.64 18.10 -22.21
N THR A 66 -14.53 19.40 -21.96
CA THR A 66 -15.38 20.45 -22.56
C THR A 66 -15.49 20.28 -24.07
N ARG A 67 -14.38 20.02 -24.77
CA ARG A 67 -14.39 19.80 -26.22
C ARG A 67 -15.12 18.53 -26.62
N ARG A 68 -14.86 17.43 -25.90
CA ARG A 68 -15.51 16.13 -26.14
C ARG A 68 -17.02 16.22 -25.95
N PHE A 69 -17.49 16.95 -24.94
CA PHE A 69 -18.91 17.18 -24.73
C PHE A 69 -19.57 17.94 -25.89
N ILE A 70 -18.93 18.99 -26.41
CA ILE A 70 -19.41 19.73 -27.58
C ILE A 70 -19.50 18.82 -28.81
N ASP A 71 -18.46 18.02 -29.06
CA ASP A 71 -18.41 17.08 -30.17
C ASP A 71 -19.54 16.04 -30.08
N LYS A 72 -19.96 15.68 -28.85
CA LYS A 72 -21.08 14.79 -28.58
C LYS A 72 -22.44 15.49 -28.49
N GLY A 73 -22.54 16.76 -28.88
CA GLY A 73 -23.82 17.45 -29.04
C GLY A 73 -24.32 18.22 -27.81
N VAL A 74 -23.50 18.34 -26.76
CA VAL A 74 -23.81 19.22 -25.61
C VAL A 74 -23.81 20.68 -26.08
N ARG A 75 -24.74 21.48 -25.55
CA ARG A 75 -24.94 22.89 -25.93
C ARG A 75 -24.85 23.85 -24.76
N MET A 76 -24.97 23.35 -23.53
CA MET A 76 -24.79 24.13 -22.31
C MET A 76 -23.91 23.33 -21.34
N MET A 77 -22.92 23.99 -20.75
CA MET A 77 -22.00 23.36 -19.80
C MET A 77 -21.75 24.31 -18.64
N GLY A 78 -21.78 23.77 -17.43
CA GLY A 78 -21.37 24.45 -16.20
C GLY A 78 -20.55 23.51 -15.33
N GLY A 79 -20.49 23.83 -14.05
CA GLY A 79 -19.85 23.00 -13.03
C GLY A 79 -20.72 22.89 -11.79
N CYS A 80 -20.59 21.79 -11.06
CA CYS A 80 -21.26 21.57 -9.78
C CYS A 80 -20.23 21.54 -8.63
N CYS A 81 -20.33 20.62 -7.69
CA CYS A 81 -19.49 20.60 -6.50
C CYS A 81 -18.00 20.49 -6.83
N GLY A 82 -17.18 21.28 -6.13
CA GLY A 82 -15.72 21.34 -6.33
C GLY A 82 -15.27 22.15 -7.55
N THR A 83 -16.19 22.57 -8.44
CA THR A 83 -15.81 23.46 -9.55
C THR A 83 -15.62 24.90 -9.06
N THR A 84 -14.62 25.57 -9.63
CA THR A 84 -14.21 26.93 -9.24
C THR A 84 -14.27 27.87 -10.45
N PRO A 85 -14.16 29.20 -10.27
CA PRO A 85 -14.05 30.14 -11.39
C PRO A 85 -12.95 29.78 -12.39
N ASP A 86 -11.82 29.21 -11.95
CA ASP A 86 -10.74 28.76 -12.82
C ASP A 86 -11.16 27.63 -13.75
N HIS A 87 -12.00 26.71 -13.26
CA HIS A 87 -12.60 25.66 -14.09
C HIS A 87 -13.44 26.29 -15.20
N ILE A 88 -14.34 27.21 -14.85
CA ILE A 88 -15.19 27.89 -15.82
C ILE A 88 -14.36 28.68 -16.85
N ALA A 89 -13.33 29.40 -16.39
CA ALA A 89 -12.43 30.16 -17.25
C ALA A 89 -11.67 29.25 -18.24
N LYS A 90 -11.12 28.11 -17.79
CA LYS A 90 -10.42 27.15 -18.67
C LYS A 90 -11.37 26.49 -19.66
N MET A 91 -12.60 26.14 -19.25
CA MET A 91 -13.61 25.65 -20.18
C MET A 91 -13.93 26.70 -21.26
N ALA A 92 -14.20 27.95 -20.88
CA ALA A 92 -14.49 29.04 -21.82
C ALA A 92 -13.32 29.30 -22.79
N ASN A 93 -12.08 29.34 -22.28
CA ASN A 93 -10.88 29.51 -23.10
C ASN A 93 -10.70 28.37 -24.11
N SER A 94 -10.99 27.13 -23.70
CA SER A 94 -10.90 25.97 -24.59
C SER A 94 -11.86 26.04 -25.78
N LEU A 95 -12.99 26.73 -25.62
CA LEU A 95 -14.04 26.94 -26.62
C LEU A 95 -13.78 28.15 -27.51
N ALA A 96 -13.16 29.21 -26.96
CA ALA A 96 -12.78 30.41 -27.70
C ALA A 96 -11.70 30.13 -28.78
N MET A 97 -10.91 29.07 -28.62
CA MET A 97 -9.90 28.62 -29.59
C MET A 97 -10.51 27.86 -30.79
N LYS A 98 -11.29 28.53 -31.65
CA LYS A 98 -11.70 27.98 -32.96
C LYS A 98 -11.39 28.91 -34.13
N GLN A 99 -10.32 28.59 -34.87
CA GLN A 99 -10.26 28.51 -36.34
C GLN A 99 -8.83 28.18 -36.80
N THR A 100 -8.45 26.90 -36.76
CA THR A 100 -7.52 26.26 -37.73
C THR A 100 -7.24 24.83 -37.29
N ARG A 101 -7.86 23.86 -37.96
CA ARG A 101 -7.17 22.62 -38.29
C ARG A 101 -7.93 21.90 -39.40
N ILE A 102 -7.25 21.84 -40.54
CA ILE A 102 -7.55 21.02 -41.71
C ILE A 102 -7.71 19.58 -41.23
N GLN A 103 -8.84 18.95 -41.58
CA GLN A 103 -9.00 17.51 -41.42
C GLN A 103 -8.06 16.80 -42.41
N HIS A 104 -6.97 16.26 -41.91
CA HIS A 104 -6.38 15.06 -42.49
C HIS A 104 -6.86 13.89 -41.65
N SER A 105 -7.93 13.25 -42.10
CA SER A 105 -8.30 11.92 -41.63
C SER A 105 -7.27 10.94 -42.16
N ILE A 106 -6.25 10.67 -41.35
CA ILE A 106 -5.53 9.41 -41.46
C ILE A 106 -6.55 8.36 -41.01
N ASN A 107 -7.05 7.56 -41.95
CA ASN A 107 -7.75 6.32 -41.64
C ASN A 107 -6.71 5.39 -41.00
N ILE A 108 -6.52 5.53 -39.68
CA ILE A 108 -5.97 4.46 -38.88
C ILE A 108 -7.09 3.43 -38.85
N GLY A 109 -6.97 2.40 -39.67
CA GLY A 109 -7.79 1.21 -39.51
C GLY A 109 -7.58 0.73 -38.09
N VAL A 110 -8.52 1.03 -37.20
CA VAL A 110 -8.61 0.40 -35.91
C VAL A 110 -8.97 -1.04 -36.24
N LYS A 111 -7.95 -1.88 -36.40
CA LYS A 111 -8.14 -3.31 -36.21
C LYS A 111 -8.80 -3.44 -34.84
N PRO A 112 -9.90 -4.18 -34.71
CA PRO A 112 -10.40 -4.55 -33.40
C PRO A 112 -9.18 -5.09 -32.64
N VAL A 113 -8.84 -4.47 -31.50
CA VAL A 113 -7.89 -5.11 -30.59
C VAL A 113 -8.59 -6.40 -30.24
N THR A 114 -8.08 -7.51 -30.77
CA THR A 114 -8.49 -8.82 -30.33
C THR A 114 -8.25 -8.83 -28.83
N GLU A 115 -9.32 -8.90 -28.04
CA GLU A 115 -9.27 -9.13 -26.60
C GLU A 115 -8.69 -10.53 -26.41
N GLU A 116 -7.37 -10.62 -26.48
CA GLU A 116 -6.66 -11.80 -26.00
C GLU A 116 -7.07 -12.03 -24.53
N PRO A 117 -7.22 -13.28 -24.09
CA PRO A 117 -7.49 -13.60 -22.69
C PRO A 117 -6.29 -13.18 -21.84
N LEU A 118 -6.56 -12.61 -20.65
CA LEU A 118 -5.49 -12.25 -19.71
C LEU A 118 -4.66 -13.48 -19.37
N PRO A 119 -3.34 -13.32 -19.19
CA PRO A 119 -2.50 -14.42 -18.73
C PRO A 119 -2.96 -14.87 -17.34
N ASP A 120 -2.85 -16.17 -17.07
CA ASP A 120 -3.11 -16.70 -15.73
C ASP A 120 -2.08 -16.11 -14.74
N PRO A 121 -2.51 -15.71 -13.53
CA PRO A 121 -1.59 -15.28 -12.49
C PRO A 121 -0.59 -16.36 -12.13
N VAL A 122 0.60 -15.94 -11.68
CA VAL A 122 1.60 -16.87 -11.13
C VAL A 122 1.02 -17.55 -9.88
N PRO A 123 1.08 -18.89 -9.77
CA PRO A 123 0.60 -19.60 -8.58
C PRO A 123 1.24 -19.07 -7.30
N ALA A 124 0.46 -18.97 -6.21
CA ALA A 124 0.89 -18.31 -4.98
C ALA A 124 2.23 -18.84 -4.43
N ALA A 125 2.42 -20.16 -4.40
CA ALA A 125 3.66 -20.79 -3.95
C ALA A 125 4.88 -20.54 -4.85
N GLU A 126 4.67 -20.15 -6.11
CA GLU A 126 5.74 -19.92 -7.10
C GLU A 126 6.17 -18.45 -7.19
N LYS A 127 5.49 -17.55 -6.45
CA LYS A 127 5.76 -16.10 -6.49
C LYS A 127 7.14 -15.72 -5.96
N SER A 128 7.61 -16.41 -4.91
CA SER A 128 8.86 -16.10 -4.20
C SER A 128 9.35 -17.30 -3.36
N ARG A 129 10.60 -17.26 -2.86
CA ARG A 129 11.13 -18.36 -2.00
C ARG A 129 10.41 -18.37 -0.65
N LEU A 130 10.08 -17.18 -0.13
CA LEU A 130 9.28 -17.00 1.07
C LEU A 130 7.88 -17.62 0.90
N ALA A 131 7.22 -17.34 -0.23
CA ALA A 131 5.91 -17.91 -0.52
C ALA A 131 5.98 -19.45 -0.60
N GLU A 132 6.99 -19.99 -1.29
CA GLU A 132 7.23 -21.43 -1.37
C GLU A 132 7.35 -22.06 0.03
N LYS A 133 8.18 -21.49 0.91
CA LYS A 133 8.38 -22.00 2.28
C LYS A 133 7.09 -21.98 3.10
N LEU A 134 6.34 -20.88 3.05
CA LEU A 134 5.08 -20.74 3.78
C LEU A 134 4.03 -21.77 3.29
N HIS A 135 3.88 -21.94 1.98
CA HIS A 135 2.96 -22.93 1.42
C HIS A 135 3.42 -24.38 1.67
N ALA A 136 4.72 -24.60 1.85
CA ALA A 136 5.27 -25.89 2.27
C ALA A 136 5.08 -26.18 3.77
N GLY A 137 4.46 -25.26 4.53
CA GLY A 137 4.23 -25.39 5.97
C GLY A 137 5.49 -25.25 6.81
N LYS A 138 6.55 -24.64 6.26
CA LYS A 138 7.79 -24.37 7.01
C LYS A 138 7.64 -23.10 7.83
N GLN A 139 8.24 -23.09 9.02
CA GLN A 139 8.42 -21.88 9.80
C GLN A 139 9.40 -20.95 9.09
N VAL A 140 9.09 -19.66 9.05
CA VAL A 140 9.96 -18.66 8.42
C VAL A 140 10.45 -17.62 9.42
N VAL A 141 11.68 -17.15 9.22
CA VAL A 141 12.31 -16.08 10.00
C VAL A 141 12.60 -14.90 9.10
N LEU A 142 11.97 -13.77 9.42
CA LEU A 142 12.25 -12.48 8.81
C LEU A 142 13.01 -11.60 9.79
N VAL A 143 13.92 -10.76 9.28
CA VAL A 143 14.60 -9.75 10.11
C VAL A 143 14.43 -8.36 9.53
N GLU A 144 13.98 -7.41 10.37
CA GLU A 144 13.79 -6.03 9.95
C GLU A 144 15.13 -5.29 9.79
N MET A 145 15.30 -4.64 8.65
CA MET A 145 16.45 -3.80 8.34
C MET A 145 15.99 -2.42 7.86
N VAL A 146 16.07 -1.44 8.76
CA VAL A 146 15.71 -0.06 8.43
C VAL A 146 16.72 0.55 7.45
N PRO A 147 16.27 1.14 6.33
CA PRO A 147 17.16 1.81 5.39
C PRO A 147 18.03 2.91 6.02
N PRO A 148 19.29 3.08 5.58
CA PRO A 148 20.16 4.12 6.11
C PRO A 148 19.64 5.52 5.76
N ARG A 149 20.04 6.52 6.57
CA ARG A 149 19.81 7.95 6.25
C ARG A 149 20.79 8.51 5.22
N SER A 150 21.84 7.75 4.89
CA SER A 150 22.89 8.12 3.96
C SER A 150 22.92 7.15 2.76
N ILE A 151 23.83 7.41 1.82
CA ILE A 151 24.13 6.51 0.69
C ILE A 151 25.00 5.31 1.11
N ASP A 152 25.52 5.30 2.34
CA ASP A 152 26.40 4.25 2.83
C ASP A 152 25.58 3.01 3.24
N ILE A 153 25.82 1.90 2.54
CA ILE A 153 25.16 0.62 2.77
C ILE A 153 26.08 -0.41 3.43
N THR A 154 27.25 -0.01 3.93
CA THR A 154 28.23 -0.95 4.50
C THR A 154 27.62 -1.78 5.64
N LEU A 155 26.99 -1.11 6.62
CA LEU A 155 26.32 -1.77 7.75
C LEU A 155 25.13 -2.66 7.31
N PRO A 156 24.18 -2.18 6.47
CA PRO A 156 23.15 -3.04 5.89
C PRO A 156 23.70 -4.27 5.15
N LEU A 157 24.79 -4.10 4.38
CA LEU A 157 25.37 -5.18 3.59
C LEU A 157 26.05 -6.24 4.47
N GLU A 158 26.80 -5.83 5.49
CA GLU A 158 27.38 -6.73 6.50
C GLU A 158 26.28 -7.45 7.28
N GLY A 159 25.24 -6.73 7.68
CA GLY A 159 24.05 -7.29 8.32
C GLY A 159 23.38 -8.34 7.46
N ALA A 160 23.14 -8.04 6.18
CA ALA A 160 22.50 -8.98 5.25
C ALA A 160 23.30 -10.27 5.06
N LYS A 161 24.63 -10.17 4.97
CA LYS A 161 25.52 -11.35 4.89
C LYS A 161 25.42 -12.21 6.15
N LEU A 162 25.48 -11.58 7.32
CA LEU A 162 25.33 -12.27 8.61
C LEU A 162 23.98 -12.99 8.68
N LEU A 163 22.89 -12.31 8.33
CA LEU A 163 21.54 -12.87 8.38
C LEU A 163 21.40 -14.06 7.42
N LYS A 164 21.93 -13.96 6.20
CA LYS A 164 21.95 -15.07 5.23
C LYS A 164 22.74 -16.27 5.74
N GLU A 165 23.90 -16.05 6.35
CA GLU A 165 24.75 -17.11 6.91
C GLU A 165 24.03 -17.90 8.02
N HIS A 166 23.16 -17.25 8.78
CA HIS A 166 22.38 -17.86 9.86
C HIS A 166 21.01 -18.38 9.41
N GLY A 167 20.71 -18.41 8.11
CA GLY A 167 19.49 -19.02 7.59
C GLY A 167 18.23 -18.14 7.65
N VAL A 168 18.36 -16.82 7.80
CA VAL A 168 17.20 -15.91 7.72
C VAL A 168 16.61 -15.95 6.30
N ASP A 169 15.29 -16.12 6.20
CA ASP A 169 14.59 -16.35 4.95
C ASP A 169 14.47 -15.09 4.08
N ALA A 170 14.09 -13.98 4.70
CA ALA A 170 14.05 -12.69 4.02
C ALA A 170 14.31 -11.51 4.97
N ILE A 171 14.84 -10.44 4.40
CA ILE A 171 15.04 -9.17 5.10
C ILE A 171 13.80 -8.30 4.89
N ASN A 172 13.15 -7.92 5.99
CA ASN A 172 12.00 -7.03 5.97
C ASN A 172 12.46 -5.55 5.98
N ILE A 173 12.11 -4.78 4.97
CA ILE A 173 12.68 -3.45 4.72
C ILE A 173 11.58 -2.39 4.79
N PRO A 174 11.46 -1.65 5.92
CA PRO A 174 10.47 -0.60 6.07
C PRO A 174 10.77 0.64 5.22
N ASP A 175 9.75 1.21 4.59
CA ASP A 175 9.87 2.42 3.75
C ASP A 175 9.57 3.69 4.54
N GLY A 176 10.64 4.32 5.03
CA GLY A 176 10.57 5.56 5.82
C GLY A 176 9.70 5.42 7.08
N PRO A 177 10.02 4.50 8.00
CA PRO A 177 9.26 4.32 9.24
C PRO A 177 9.21 5.64 10.03
N ARG A 178 8.05 5.94 10.64
CA ARG A 178 7.75 7.22 11.32
C ARG A 178 7.91 8.44 10.41
N ALA A 179 7.57 8.30 9.13
CA ALA A 179 7.71 9.36 8.12
C ALA A 179 9.09 10.05 8.11
N SER A 180 10.15 9.25 8.25
CA SER A 180 11.54 9.75 8.26
C SER A 180 12.20 9.66 6.88
N ALA A 181 12.96 10.69 6.50
CA ALA A 181 13.69 10.72 5.23
C ALA A 181 14.92 9.81 5.27
N ARG A 182 14.96 8.84 4.35
CA ARG A 182 15.96 7.76 4.24
C ARG A 182 16.15 7.33 2.80
N MET A 183 17.17 6.50 2.54
CA MET A 183 17.23 5.69 1.32
C MET A 183 15.90 4.94 1.16
N THR A 184 15.39 4.86 -0.07
CA THR A 184 14.13 4.15 -0.33
C THR A 184 14.26 2.67 0.00
N GLY A 185 13.20 2.07 0.55
CA GLY A 185 13.18 0.63 0.80
C GLY A 185 13.45 -0.18 -0.47
N LEU A 186 12.93 0.29 -1.62
CA LEU A 186 13.13 -0.34 -2.92
C LEU A 186 14.61 -0.39 -3.33
N ALA A 187 15.33 0.73 -3.19
CA ALA A 187 16.75 0.78 -3.55
C ALA A 187 17.57 -0.19 -2.68
N LEU A 188 17.34 -0.20 -1.36
CA LEU A 188 18.03 -1.14 -0.48
C LEU A 188 17.69 -2.58 -0.82
N SER A 189 16.41 -2.89 -1.09
CA SER A 189 15.95 -4.23 -1.47
C SER A 189 16.73 -4.79 -2.68
N VAL A 190 16.83 -3.98 -3.74
CA VAL A 190 17.55 -4.37 -4.97
C VAL A 190 19.05 -4.51 -4.72
N LEU A 191 19.65 -3.61 -3.94
CA LEU A 191 21.08 -3.66 -3.62
C LEU A 191 21.45 -4.92 -2.83
N LEU A 192 20.69 -5.25 -1.78
CA LEU A 192 20.94 -6.44 -0.96
C LEU A 192 20.74 -7.73 -1.77
N ARG A 193 19.67 -7.81 -2.57
CA ARG A 193 19.45 -8.99 -3.40
C ARG A 193 20.56 -9.17 -4.44
N ASN A 194 21.01 -8.10 -5.10
CA ASN A 194 22.06 -8.21 -6.12
C ASN A 194 23.44 -8.53 -5.54
N GLN A 195 23.73 -8.08 -4.30
CA GLN A 195 25.07 -8.22 -3.71
C GLN A 195 25.21 -9.38 -2.72
N VAL A 196 24.10 -9.84 -2.13
CA VAL A 196 24.08 -10.89 -1.10
C VAL A 196 23.19 -12.08 -1.50
N ASP A 197 22.29 -11.90 -2.47
CA ASP A 197 21.30 -12.90 -2.88
C ASP A 197 20.46 -13.42 -1.68
N ILE A 198 20.01 -12.46 -0.86
CA ILE A 198 18.98 -12.70 0.16
C ILE A 198 17.67 -12.08 -0.31
N GLU A 199 16.57 -12.77 -0.04
CA GLU A 199 15.26 -12.28 -0.41
C GLU A 199 14.85 -11.10 0.49
N THR A 200 14.01 -10.22 -0.03
CA THR A 200 13.60 -9.01 0.68
C THR A 200 12.09 -8.85 0.64
N VAL A 201 11.50 -8.45 1.77
CA VAL A 201 10.11 -7.99 1.88
C VAL A 201 10.13 -6.47 1.88
N LEU A 202 9.71 -5.87 0.78
CA LEU A 202 9.67 -4.41 0.64
C LEU A 202 8.39 -3.88 1.26
N HIS A 203 8.48 -3.08 2.32
CA HIS A 203 7.35 -2.24 2.69
C HIS A 203 7.13 -1.20 1.61
N TYR A 204 5.89 -1.03 1.17
CA TYR A 204 5.55 -0.01 0.20
C TYR A 204 4.44 0.88 0.76
N THR A 205 4.73 2.18 0.85
CA THR A 205 3.86 3.13 1.56
C THR A 205 3.08 4.05 0.63
N CYS A 206 1.83 4.36 1.00
CA CYS A 206 0.94 5.24 0.23
C CYS A 206 1.06 6.73 0.62
N ARG A 207 1.75 7.02 1.73
CA ARG A 207 1.89 8.36 2.35
C ARG A 207 2.23 9.47 1.37
N ASP A 208 3.28 9.27 0.57
CA ASP A 208 3.99 10.31 -0.16
C ASP A 208 3.99 10.09 -1.68
N ARG A 209 3.17 9.15 -2.19
CA ARG A 209 3.12 8.78 -3.60
C ARG A 209 1.70 8.84 -4.13
N ASN A 210 1.57 9.32 -5.36
CA ASN A 210 0.31 9.29 -6.11
C ASN A 210 0.16 7.95 -6.83
N LEU A 211 -1.03 7.66 -7.32
CA LEU A 211 -1.34 6.36 -7.94
C LEU A 211 -0.43 6.01 -9.12
N LEU A 212 -0.05 7.01 -9.92
CA LEU A 212 0.84 6.81 -11.07
C LEU A 212 2.26 6.43 -10.63
N GLY A 213 2.77 7.11 -9.60
CA GLY A 213 4.06 6.81 -9.00
C GLY A 213 4.09 5.40 -8.40
N MET A 214 3.02 5.00 -7.70
CA MET A 214 2.90 3.66 -7.12
C MET A 214 2.93 2.56 -8.18
N GLN A 215 2.14 2.70 -9.26
CA GLN A 215 2.20 1.76 -10.39
C GLN A 215 3.59 1.70 -11.03
N SER A 216 4.21 2.85 -11.27
CA SER A 216 5.53 2.92 -11.89
C SER A 216 6.60 2.24 -11.03
N ASP A 217 6.60 2.51 -9.72
CA ASP A 217 7.55 1.92 -8.78
C ASP A 217 7.36 0.40 -8.67
N LEU A 218 6.12 -0.09 -8.56
CA LEU A 218 5.83 -1.52 -8.46
C LEU A 218 6.24 -2.27 -9.73
N LEU A 219 5.93 -1.74 -10.91
CA LEU A 219 6.42 -2.32 -12.17
C LEU A 219 7.95 -2.34 -12.24
N GLY A 220 8.60 -1.26 -11.83
CA GLY A 220 10.05 -1.20 -11.71
C GLY A 220 10.61 -2.21 -10.71
N ALA A 221 9.96 -2.38 -9.56
CA ALA A 221 10.34 -3.34 -8.54
C ALA A 221 10.25 -4.78 -9.05
N ALA A 222 9.15 -5.14 -9.73
CA ALA A 222 8.97 -6.44 -10.36
C ALA A 222 10.03 -6.71 -11.44
N ALA A 223 10.28 -5.75 -12.33
CA ALA A 223 11.29 -5.85 -13.38
C ALA A 223 12.70 -5.97 -12.80
N MET A 224 12.96 -5.29 -11.68
CA MET A 224 14.17 -5.46 -10.92
C MET A 224 14.17 -6.76 -10.12
N GLY A 225 13.12 -7.57 -10.07
CA GLY A 225 13.07 -8.90 -9.43
C GLY A 225 12.65 -8.89 -7.95
N VAL A 226 12.09 -7.81 -7.43
CA VAL A 226 11.45 -7.80 -6.09
C VAL A 226 10.18 -8.64 -6.18
N ARG A 227 9.96 -9.52 -5.21
CA ARG A 227 8.85 -10.49 -5.24
C ARG A 227 7.94 -10.42 -4.02
N ASN A 228 8.37 -9.83 -2.90
CA ASN A 228 7.54 -9.74 -1.70
C ASN A 228 7.28 -8.27 -1.35
N ILE A 229 6.02 -7.89 -1.20
CA ILE A 229 5.60 -6.53 -0.86
C ILE A 229 4.78 -6.58 0.43
N LEU A 230 5.11 -5.72 1.39
CA LEU A 230 4.21 -5.42 2.51
C LEU A 230 3.49 -4.10 2.24
N ALA A 231 2.20 -4.15 1.93
CA ALA A 231 1.38 -3.00 1.61
C ALA A 231 0.99 -2.22 2.87
N ILE A 232 1.44 -0.97 2.96
CA ILE A 232 1.30 -0.13 4.15
C ILE A 232 0.67 1.22 3.76
N THR A 233 -0.32 1.69 4.52
CA THR A 233 -0.89 3.03 4.30
C THR A 233 0.20 4.09 4.51
N GLY A 234 0.97 3.94 5.59
CA GLY A 234 2.08 4.79 5.96
C GLY A 234 1.66 5.82 7.02
N ASP A 235 2.63 6.19 7.85
CA ASP A 235 2.44 7.21 8.88
C ASP A 235 2.17 8.58 8.25
N PRO A 236 1.33 9.46 8.82
CA PRO A 236 1.18 10.81 8.30
C PRO A 236 2.48 11.62 8.44
N PRO A 237 2.85 12.51 7.50
CA PRO A 237 4.09 13.31 7.61
C PRO A 237 4.21 14.12 8.90
N MET A 238 3.07 14.50 9.50
CA MET A 238 3.01 15.27 10.75
C MET A 238 3.75 14.64 11.93
N ILE A 239 3.91 13.31 11.95
CA ILE A 239 4.64 12.61 13.02
C ILE A 239 6.13 12.43 12.72
N GLY A 240 6.58 12.82 11.53
CA GLY A 240 7.95 12.62 11.06
C GLY A 240 8.83 13.85 11.17
N ASP A 241 10.02 13.74 10.56
CA ASP A 241 11.07 14.77 10.59
C ASP A 241 10.66 16.05 9.83
N TYR A 242 9.69 15.95 8.91
CA TYR A 242 9.22 17.04 8.05
C TYR A 242 7.69 17.19 8.09
N PRO A 243 7.11 17.74 9.16
CA PRO A 243 5.65 17.86 9.34
C PRO A 243 4.93 18.69 8.26
N GLN A 244 5.67 19.53 7.54
CA GLN A 244 5.15 20.39 6.47
C GLN A 244 5.12 19.70 5.09
N ALA A 245 5.64 18.47 4.99
CA ALA A 245 5.62 17.72 3.73
C ALA A 245 4.18 17.36 3.34
N THR A 246 3.88 17.45 2.05
CA THR A 246 2.54 17.13 1.52
C THR A 246 2.27 15.63 1.64
N ALA A 247 1.17 15.30 2.30
CA ALA A 247 0.60 13.97 2.32
C ALA A 247 -0.19 13.74 1.01
N VAL A 248 0.09 12.65 0.30
CA VAL A 248 -0.56 12.33 -0.98
C VAL A 248 -1.75 11.40 -0.77
N PHE A 249 -1.52 10.19 -0.23
CA PHE A 249 -2.56 9.21 0.13
C PHE A 249 -3.68 9.04 -0.93
N ASP A 250 -3.32 8.93 -2.22
CA ASP A 250 -4.30 8.68 -3.29
C ASP A 250 -5.12 7.40 -3.03
N ILE A 251 -4.50 6.42 -2.38
CA ILE A 251 -5.11 5.17 -1.89
C ILE A 251 -4.53 4.84 -0.50
N ASP A 252 -5.17 3.91 0.22
CA ASP A 252 -4.64 3.34 1.46
C ASP A 252 -4.08 1.92 1.22
N SER A 253 -3.68 1.22 2.29
CA SER A 253 -3.19 -0.16 2.19
C SER A 253 -4.15 -1.13 1.51
N ILE A 254 -5.48 -0.96 1.63
CA ILE A 254 -6.46 -1.84 0.96
C ILE A 254 -6.42 -1.57 -0.55
N GLY A 255 -6.45 -0.30 -0.95
CA GLY A 255 -6.34 0.09 -2.35
C GLY A 255 -4.99 -0.32 -2.97
N LEU A 256 -3.91 -0.29 -2.18
CA LEU A 256 -2.58 -0.73 -2.62
C LEU A 256 -2.53 -2.25 -2.85
N VAL A 257 -3.15 -3.06 -1.96
CA VAL A 257 -3.27 -4.50 -2.17
C VAL A 257 -4.04 -4.78 -3.47
N HIS A 258 -5.16 -4.10 -3.69
CA HIS A 258 -5.93 -4.25 -4.93
C HIS A 258 -5.14 -3.83 -6.18
N LEU A 259 -4.33 -2.77 -6.08
CA LEU A 259 -3.40 -2.39 -7.15
C LEU A 259 -2.40 -3.52 -7.44
N ILE A 260 -1.76 -4.07 -6.41
CA ILE A 260 -0.78 -5.15 -6.56
C ILE A 260 -1.43 -6.40 -7.16
N ASP A 261 -2.65 -6.73 -6.72
CA ASP A 261 -3.44 -7.83 -7.27
C ASP A 261 -3.73 -7.64 -8.76
N ASN A 262 -4.16 -6.46 -9.18
CA ASN A 262 -4.35 -6.13 -10.60
C ASN A 262 -3.05 -6.33 -11.41
N LEU A 263 -1.91 -5.88 -10.89
CA LEU A 263 -0.61 -6.07 -11.55
C LEU A 263 -0.25 -7.56 -11.67
N ASN A 264 -0.58 -8.37 -10.65
CA ASN A 264 -0.41 -9.82 -10.66
C ASN A 264 -1.36 -10.53 -11.65
N HIS A 265 -2.40 -9.85 -12.12
CA HIS A 265 -3.29 -10.29 -13.20
C HIS A 265 -2.97 -9.65 -14.56
N GLY A 266 -1.85 -8.93 -14.66
CA GLY A 266 -1.38 -8.32 -15.92
C GLY A 266 -2.17 -7.08 -16.35
N ILE A 267 -2.82 -6.39 -15.42
CA ILE A 267 -3.57 -5.16 -15.67
C ILE A 267 -3.18 -4.01 -14.72
N ASP A 268 -3.36 -2.76 -15.16
CA ASP A 268 -3.24 -1.57 -14.32
C ASP A 268 -4.55 -1.27 -13.56
N MET A 269 -4.58 -0.25 -12.71
CA MET A 269 -5.80 0.19 -11.99
C MET A 269 -6.92 0.69 -12.89
N GLY A 270 -6.63 0.97 -14.16
CA GLY A 270 -7.63 1.30 -15.18
C GLY A 270 -8.06 0.08 -15.99
N GLU A 271 -7.73 -1.13 -15.53
CA GLU A 271 -7.99 -2.43 -16.16
C GLU A 271 -7.35 -2.55 -17.56
N LYS A 272 -6.30 -1.76 -17.83
CA LYS A 272 -5.56 -1.86 -19.08
C LYS A 272 -4.47 -2.90 -18.93
N ARG A 273 -4.35 -3.74 -19.95
CA ARG A 273 -3.23 -4.69 -20.08
C ARG A 273 -1.88 -3.99 -20.00
N ILE A 274 -1.01 -4.53 -19.15
CA ILE A 274 0.39 -4.09 -18.98
C ILE A 274 1.41 -5.08 -19.53
N GLY A 275 0.96 -6.23 -20.06
CA GLY A 275 1.82 -7.30 -20.56
C GLY A 275 1.76 -8.51 -19.63
N ASP A 276 2.90 -9.12 -19.39
CA ASP A 276 3.02 -10.26 -18.47
C ASP A 276 2.68 -9.84 -17.02
N PRO A 277 2.05 -10.72 -16.24
CA PRO A 277 1.69 -10.42 -14.87
C PRO A 277 2.93 -10.26 -13.99
N THR A 278 2.83 -9.41 -12.96
CA THR A 278 3.79 -9.46 -11.85
C THR A 278 3.56 -10.72 -11.02
N SER A 279 4.47 -11.03 -10.10
CA SER A 279 4.34 -12.18 -9.20
C SER A 279 4.60 -11.80 -7.75
N PHE A 280 4.02 -10.68 -7.32
CA PHE A 280 4.18 -10.21 -5.96
C PHE A 280 3.43 -11.10 -4.99
N PHE A 281 4.15 -11.68 -4.03
CA PHE A 281 3.57 -12.23 -2.82
C PHE A 281 3.24 -11.08 -1.87
N THR A 282 1.95 -10.88 -1.62
CA THR A 282 1.45 -9.61 -1.07
C THR A 282 1.06 -9.75 0.39
N GLY A 283 1.75 -9.01 1.26
CA GLY A 283 1.49 -8.98 2.69
C GLY A 283 0.88 -7.66 3.14
N VAL A 284 0.30 -7.69 4.35
CA VAL A 284 -0.26 -6.50 5.01
C VAL A 284 0.13 -6.42 6.48
N GLY A 285 0.15 -5.20 7.04
CA GLY A 285 0.30 -5.00 8.48
C GLY A 285 -1.01 -5.20 9.25
N MET A 286 -0.92 -5.67 10.49
CA MET A 286 -2.05 -5.78 11.44
C MET A 286 -1.62 -5.38 12.85
N ASP A 287 -2.43 -4.60 13.56
CA ASP A 287 -2.18 -4.26 14.97
C ASP A 287 -3.12 -5.05 15.91
N PRO A 288 -2.64 -6.10 16.61
CA PRO A 288 -3.48 -6.87 17.54
C PRO A 288 -3.94 -6.03 18.75
N ASN A 289 -3.24 -4.93 19.06
CA ASN A 289 -3.53 -4.07 20.20
C ASN A 289 -4.20 -2.75 19.78
N SER A 290 -4.81 -2.72 18.59
CA SER A 290 -5.48 -1.53 18.06
C SER A 290 -6.50 -0.99 19.06
N VAL A 291 -6.49 0.33 19.25
CA VAL A 291 -7.48 1.05 20.09
C VAL A 291 -8.92 0.87 19.60
N ASN A 292 -9.09 0.49 18.33
CA ASN A 292 -10.39 0.13 17.75
C ASN A 292 -10.28 -1.26 17.09
N PRO A 293 -10.41 -2.35 17.87
CA PRO A 293 -10.25 -3.71 17.36
C PRO A 293 -11.28 -4.07 16.28
N GLU A 294 -12.53 -3.59 16.41
CA GLU A 294 -13.59 -3.87 15.43
C GLU A 294 -13.23 -3.29 14.04
N ASN A 295 -12.72 -2.06 14.02
CA ASN A 295 -12.26 -1.45 12.77
C ASN A 295 -11.02 -2.15 12.21
N GLU A 296 -10.08 -2.59 13.06
CA GLU A 296 -8.90 -3.33 12.60
C GLU A 296 -9.27 -4.68 11.98
N ILE A 297 -10.19 -5.43 12.61
CA ILE A 297 -10.74 -6.68 12.06
C ILE A 297 -11.45 -6.42 10.73
N HIS A 298 -12.28 -5.37 10.64
CA HIS A 298 -12.96 -5.02 9.40
C HIS A 298 -11.97 -4.66 8.29
N ARG A 299 -10.93 -3.87 8.58
CA ARG A 299 -9.89 -3.53 7.61
C ARG A 299 -9.07 -4.74 7.18
N LEU A 300 -8.79 -5.67 8.08
CA LEU A 300 -8.12 -6.93 7.76
C LEU A 300 -8.96 -7.77 6.79
N GLN A 301 -10.27 -7.85 7.00
CA GLN A 301 -11.18 -8.51 6.07
C GLN A 301 -11.15 -7.85 4.68
N LEU A 302 -11.18 -6.51 4.61
CA LEU A 302 -11.07 -5.80 3.33
C LEU A 302 -9.71 -6.02 2.63
N LYS A 303 -8.62 -6.13 3.39
CA LYS A 303 -7.28 -6.47 2.86
C LYS A 303 -7.27 -7.89 2.29
N LYS A 304 -7.90 -8.85 2.97
CA LYS A 304 -8.08 -10.22 2.48
C LYS A 304 -8.84 -10.25 1.15
N GLU A 305 -10.00 -9.59 1.13
CA GLU A 305 -10.84 -9.49 -0.08
C GLU A 305 -10.14 -8.80 -1.25
N ALA A 306 -9.21 -7.89 -0.97
CA ALA A 306 -8.40 -7.22 -1.98
C ALA A 306 -7.26 -8.08 -2.57
N GLY A 307 -6.94 -9.23 -1.95
CA GLY A 307 -5.89 -10.15 -2.43
C GLY A 307 -4.64 -10.24 -1.54
N ALA A 308 -4.71 -9.87 -0.26
CA ALA A 308 -3.60 -10.11 0.66
C ALA A 308 -3.41 -11.61 0.92
N GLU A 309 -2.14 -12.05 0.99
CA GLU A 309 -1.75 -13.46 1.11
C GLU A 309 -1.08 -13.77 2.46
N TYR A 310 -0.51 -12.77 3.12
CA TYR A 310 0.04 -12.92 4.47
C TYR A 310 -0.08 -11.65 5.29
N VAL A 311 0.08 -11.80 6.60
CA VAL A 311 0.01 -10.73 7.58
C VAL A 311 1.28 -10.69 8.40
N ILE A 312 1.83 -9.50 8.59
CA ILE A 312 2.85 -9.22 9.60
C ILE A 312 2.20 -8.38 10.70
N THR A 313 2.31 -8.83 11.94
CA THR A 313 1.77 -8.07 13.07
C THR A 313 2.69 -6.90 13.46
N GLN A 314 2.14 -5.85 14.04
CA GLN A 314 2.90 -4.94 14.90
C GLN A 314 3.57 -5.75 16.05
N PRO A 315 4.64 -5.22 16.68
CA PRO A 315 5.33 -5.90 17.76
C PRO A 315 4.40 -6.44 18.84
N VAL A 316 4.47 -7.74 19.07
CA VAL A 316 3.66 -8.46 20.06
C VAL A 316 4.41 -8.46 21.39
N PHE A 317 3.96 -7.65 22.34
CA PHE A 317 4.43 -7.73 23.73
C PHE A 317 3.44 -8.43 24.67
N ASP A 318 2.24 -8.73 24.18
CA ASP A 318 1.18 -9.42 24.90
C ASP A 318 0.56 -10.47 23.95
N VAL A 319 0.89 -11.74 24.17
CA VAL A 319 0.52 -12.84 23.26
C VAL A 319 -0.98 -13.13 23.37
N GLU A 320 -1.51 -12.98 24.58
CA GLU A 320 -2.92 -13.12 24.90
C GLU A 320 -3.79 -12.16 24.08
N SER A 321 -3.35 -10.92 23.89
CA SER A 321 -4.04 -9.95 23.04
C SER A 321 -4.03 -10.35 21.56
N LEU A 322 -2.94 -10.97 21.08
CA LEU A 322 -2.89 -11.53 19.73
C LEU A 322 -3.88 -12.71 19.58
N GLU A 323 -3.89 -13.65 20.53
CA GLU A 323 -4.83 -14.78 20.53
C GLU A 323 -6.29 -14.29 20.51
N ALA A 324 -6.63 -13.37 21.41
CA ALA A 324 -7.97 -12.80 21.50
C ALA A 324 -8.39 -12.00 20.25
N PHE A 325 -7.43 -11.41 19.53
CA PHE A 325 -7.68 -10.77 18.23
C PHE A 325 -8.00 -11.83 17.17
N LEU A 326 -7.17 -12.88 17.08
CA LEU A 326 -7.31 -13.94 16.09
C LEU A 326 -8.58 -14.78 16.29
N GLU A 327 -9.08 -14.94 17.51
CA GLU A 327 -10.37 -15.58 17.77
C GLU A 327 -11.55 -14.88 17.10
N LYS A 328 -11.43 -13.57 16.83
CA LYS A 328 -12.49 -12.74 16.24
C LYS A 328 -12.25 -12.42 14.78
N ALA A 329 -11.00 -12.44 14.34
CA ALA A 329 -10.60 -12.10 12.99
C ALA A 329 -10.66 -13.31 12.05
N ASP A 330 -11.30 -13.15 10.89
CA ASP A 330 -11.28 -14.16 9.83
C ASP A 330 -10.09 -13.92 8.89
N MET A 331 -8.98 -14.61 9.16
CA MET A 331 -7.77 -14.60 8.34
C MET A 331 -7.91 -15.38 7.02
N GLY A 332 -8.92 -16.25 6.89
CA GLY A 332 -8.98 -17.22 5.80
C GLY A 332 -7.67 -18.03 5.68
N ASP A 333 -7.16 -18.13 4.46
CA ASP A 333 -5.93 -18.86 4.14
C ASP A 333 -4.66 -18.00 4.23
N MET A 334 -4.76 -16.75 4.71
CA MET A 334 -3.58 -15.88 4.84
C MET A 334 -2.62 -16.41 5.91
N PHE A 335 -1.32 -16.39 5.61
CA PHE A 335 -0.29 -16.73 6.58
C PHE A 335 -0.11 -15.62 7.63
N LEU A 336 0.26 -16.00 8.85
CA LEU A 336 0.53 -15.08 9.95
C LEU A 336 1.99 -15.14 10.35
N VAL A 337 2.65 -13.98 10.35
CA VAL A 337 4.01 -13.77 10.82
C VAL A 337 3.98 -12.79 11.99
N ALA A 338 4.42 -13.23 13.18
CA ALA A 338 4.41 -12.40 14.38
C ALA A 338 5.60 -11.44 14.43
N GLY A 339 5.33 -10.16 14.62
CA GLY A 339 6.36 -9.15 14.89
C GLY A 339 6.92 -9.28 16.30
N ILE A 340 8.23 -9.47 16.42
CA ILE A 340 8.96 -9.61 17.68
C ILE A 340 9.98 -8.48 17.82
N TRP A 341 9.92 -7.76 18.94
CA TRP A 341 10.82 -6.63 19.19
C TRP A 341 11.66 -6.85 20.46
N PRO A 342 12.99 -7.11 20.32
CA PRO A 342 13.86 -7.21 21.49
C PRO A 342 14.11 -5.84 22.12
N LEU A 343 13.86 -5.76 23.43
CA LEU A 343 14.08 -4.55 24.22
C LEU A 343 15.56 -4.45 24.61
N VAL A 344 16.21 -3.31 24.32
CA VAL A 344 17.66 -3.17 24.57
C VAL A 344 18.01 -2.47 25.89
N SER A 345 17.02 -1.91 26.58
CA SER A 345 17.16 -1.25 27.90
C SER A 345 15.79 -0.88 28.48
N LEU A 346 15.72 -0.57 29.78
CA LEU A 346 14.50 -0.04 30.41
C LEU A 346 14.02 1.24 29.72
N ARG A 347 14.93 2.17 29.44
CA ARG A 347 14.60 3.42 28.72
C ARG A 347 14.00 3.15 27.34
N ASN A 348 14.50 2.13 26.64
CA ASN A 348 13.92 1.73 25.36
C ASN A 348 12.50 1.16 25.55
N ALA A 349 12.27 0.33 26.56
CA ALA A 349 10.95 -0.21 26.87
C ALA A 349 9.94 0.89 27.23
N GLU A 350 10.33 1.87 28.04
CA GLU A 350 9.49 3.03 28.39
C GLU A 350 9.17 3.89 27.16
N PHE A 351 10.14 4.09 26.27
CA PHE A 351 9.92 4.78 25.01
C PHE A 351 8.92 4.02 24.12
N MET A 352 9.09 2.70 23.96
CA MET A 352 8.15 1.88 23.19
C MET A 352 6.74 1.95 23.75
N LYS A 353 6.59 1.96 25.08
CA LYS A 353 5.29 2.02 25.76
C LYS A 353 4.59 3.37 25.61
N ASN A 354 5.32 4.47 25.75
CA ASN A 354 4.72 5.79 25.94
C ASN A 354 4.76 6.67 24.69
N GLU A 355 5.73 6.45 23.80
CA GLU A 355 6.05 7.38 22.71
C GLU A 355 5.85 6.77 21.32
N VAL A 356 5.62 5.44 21.22
CA VAL A 356 5.42 4.76 19.93
C VAL A 356 3.94 4.45 19.74
N PRO A 357 3.25 5.13 18.80
CA PRO A 357 1.83 4.87 18.51
C PRO A 357 1.60 3.42 18.09
N GLY A 358 0.51 2.81 18.57
CA GLY A 358 0.13 1.44 18.24
C GLY A 358 0.96 0.35 18.92
N VAL A 359 1.93 0.71 19.77
CA VAL A 359 2.68 -0.28 20.56
C VAL A 359 2.15 -0.31 21.97
N PHE A 360 1.69 -1.49 22.39
CA PHE A 360 1.33 -1.78 23.77
C PHE A 360 2.44 -2.59 24.43
N VAL A 361 3.00 -2.10 25.55
CA VAL A 361 3.97 -2.85 26.37
C VAL A 361 3.39 -3.05 27.78
N PRO A 362 3.13 -4.29 28.21
CA PRO A 362 2.62 -4.58 29.56
C PRO A 362 3.49 -4.04 30.69
N ASP A 363 2.86 -3.63 31.80
CA ASP A 363 3.57 -3.20 33.01
C ASP A 363 4.47 -4.28 33.61
N SER A 364 4.12 -5.55 33.42
CA SER A 364 4.93 -6.70 33.84
C SER A 364 6.32 -6.68 33.17
N ILE A 365 6.38 -6.33 31.89
CA ILE A 365 7.65 -6.20 31.14
C ILE A 365 8.46 -5.03 31.68
N ILE A 366 7.83 -3.87 31.89
CA ILE A 366 8.53 -2.69 32.45
C ILE A 366 9.10 -3.01 33.83
N LYS A 367 8.32 -3.66 34.71
CA LYS A 367 8.78 -4.10 36.04
C LYS A 367 9.94 -5.09 35.96
N ARG A 368 9.89 -6.06 35.04
CA ARG A 368 10.99 -7.01 34.83
C ARG A 368 12.27 -6.31 34.39
N MET A 369 12.18 -5.38 33.43
CA MET A 369 13.32 -4.59 32.96
C MET A 369 13.89 -3.69 34.07
N ALA A 370 13.03 -3.10 34.91
CA ALA A 370 13.43 -2.21 36.00
C ALA A 370 14.09 -2.93 37.19
N ALA A 371 13.98 -4.26 37.28
CA ALA A 371 14.64 -5.05 38.31
C ALA A 371 16.17 -5.15 38.12
N PHE A 372 16.68 -4.75 36.94
CA PHE A 372 18.10 -4.81 36.61
C PHE A 372 18.74 -3.42 36.58
N GLU A 373 19.88 -3.28 37.25
CA GLU A 373 20.59 -1.99 37.37
C GLU A 373 21.48 -1.68 36.16
N THR A 374 22.09 -2.71 35.55
CA THR A 374 23.04 -2.53 34.45
C THR A 374 22.36 -2.63 33.08
N LYS A 375 22.92 -1.93 32.08
CA LYS A 375 22.42 -2.02 30.69
C LYS A 375 22.63 -3.40 30.08
N GLU A 376 23.64 -4.13 30.52
CA GLU A 376 23.95 -5.47 30.02
C GLU A 376 22.91 -6.47 30.52
N ASP A 377 22.58 -6.43 31.81
CA ASP A 377 21.53 -7.27 32.38
C ASP A 377 20.15 -6.93 31.81
N GLN A 378 19.85 -5.65 31.58
CA GLN A 378 18.62 -5.22 30.92
C GLN A 378 18.55 -5.73 29.46
N LEU A 379 19.66 -5.71 28.73
CA LEU A 379 19.70 -6.25 27.37
C LEU A 379 19.42 -7.76 27.38
N LYS A 380 20.08 -8.50 28.28
CA LYS A 380 19.85 -9.94 28.46
C LYS A 380 18.39 -10.24 28.81
N ALA A 381 17.81 -9.52 29.76
CA ALA A 381 16.40 -9.66 30.11
C ALA A 381 15.47 -9.38 28.93
N GLY A 382 15.79 -8.37 28.10
CA GLY A 382 15.02 -8.06 26.90
C GLY A 382 15.09 -9.14 25.81
N ILE A 383 16.24 -9.81 25.67
CA ILE A 383 16.41 -10.99 24.80
C ILE A 383 15.56 -12.15 25.32
N GLU A 384 15.66 -12.47 26.60
CA GLU A 384 14.89 -13.55 27.23
C GLU A 384 13.37 -13.31 27.11
N ILE A 385 12.93 -12.06 27.22
CA ILE A 385 11.52 -11.69 27.00
C ILE A 385 11.11 -11.97 25.55
N ALA A 386 11.92 -11.55 24.57
CA ALA A 386 11.64 -11.76 23.16
C ALA A 386 11.65 -13.25 22.79
N GLN A 387 12.60 -14.04 23.30
CA GLN A 387 12.65 -15.50 23.10
C GLN A 387 11.43 -16.19 23.71
N ALA A 388 11.02 -15.80 24.92
CA ALA A 388 9.80 -16.32 25.52
C ALA A 388 8.54 -15.97 24.70
N MET A 389 8.51 -14.81 24.03
CA MET A 389 7.42 -14.46 23.11
C MET A 389 7.46 -15.34 21.86
N VAL A 390 8.64 -15.55 21.27
CA VAL A 390 8.84 -16.47 20.13
C VAL A 390 8.28 -17.85 20.48
N ASP A 391 8.71 -18.45 21.59
CA ASP A 391 8.26 -19.78 22.02
C ASP A 391 6.73 -19.89 22.13
N ARG A 392 6.08 -18.81 22.61
CA ARG A 392 4.62 -18.77 22.76
C ARG A 392 3.88 -18.63 21.44
N VAL A 393 4.38 -17.83 20.49
CA VAL A 393 3.67 -17.60 19.22
C VAL A 393 3.85 -18.74 18.22
N LEU A 394 5.00 -19.45 18.26
CA LEU A 394 5.33 -20.51 17.29
C LEU A 394 4.30 -21.64 17.22
N GLY A 395 3.47 -21.82 18.25
CA GLY A 395 2.40 -22.81 18.25
C GLY A 395 1.25 -22.51 17.28
N PHE A 396 1.10 -21.26 16.84
CA PHE A 396 -0.06 -20.83 16.03
C PHE A 396 0.27 -19.81 14.92
N VAL A 397 1.53 -19.38 14.77
CA VAL A 397 1.99 -18.56 13.63
C VAL A 397 2.84 -19.38 12.67
N GLN A 398 2.98 -18.94 11.42
CA GLN A 398 3.82 -19.60 10.40
C GLN A 398 5.22 -19.00 10.30
N GLY A 399 5.50 -17.93 11.04
CA GLY A 399 6.83 -17.39 11.17
C GLY A 399 6.91 -16.21 12.12
N ILE A 400 8.12 -15.69 12.27
CA ILE A 400 8.40 -14.50 13.08
C ILE A 400 9.14 -13.45 12.25
N GLN A 401 8.89 -12.19 12.55
CA GLN A 401 9.68 -11.06 12.08
C GLN A 401 10.37 -10.41 13.28
N VAL A 402 11.69 -10.53 13.37
CA VAL A 402 12.46 -9.93 14.46
C VAL A 402 13.00 -8.56 14.05
N SER A 403 12.69 -7.53 14.83
CA SER A 403 13.29 -6.20 14.62
C SER A 403 14.75 -6.18 15.09
N ALA A 404 15.62 -5.52 14.31
CA ALA A 404 17.03 -5.32 14.66
C ALA A 404 17.30 -3.86 15.08
N PRO A 405 16.92 -3.45 16.30
CA PRO A 405 17.04 -2.06 16.73
C PRO A 405 18.49 -1.59 16.64
N PHE A 406 18.68 -0.40 16.06
CA PHE A 406 20.00 0.22 15.87
C PHE A 406 20.99 -0.61 15.02
N GLY A 407 20.49 -1.47 14.14
CA GLY A 407 21.34 -2.31 13.28
C GLY A 407 22.03 -3.45 14.03
N ARG A 408 21.50 -3.85 15.20
CA ARG A 408 22.02 -4.98 15.99
C ARG A 408 21.56 -6.31 15.40
N TYR A 409 22.02 -6.68 14.21
CA TYR A 409 21.57 -7.90 13.53
C TYR A 409 21.92 -9.19 14.27
N LYS A 410 23.04 -9.22 15.00
CA LYS A 410 23.40 -10.36 15.88
C LYS A 410 22.34 -10.62 16.95
N LEU A 411 21.75 -9.56 17.50
CA LEU A 411 20.66 -9.65 18.48
C LEU A 411 19.42 -10.30 17.87
N ALA A 412 19.09 -9.94 16.62
CA ALA A 412 17.94 -10.53 15.94
C ALA A 412 18.14 -12.03 15.68
N VAL A 413 19.36 -12.44 15.33
CA VAL A 413 19.73 -13.86 15.20
C VAL A 413 19.59 -14.59 16.54
N GLU A 414 20.11 -14.03 17.63
CA GLU A 414 20.01 -14.63 18.97
C GLU A 414 18.55 -14.81 19.43
N VAL A 415 17.67 -13.87 19.11
CA VAL A 415 16.23 -13.99 19.41
C VAL A 415 15.56 -15.05 18.54
N ALA A 416 15.96 -15.19 17.28
CA ALA A 416 15.39 -16.15 16.34
C ALA A 416 16.02 -17.55 16.43
N GLU A 417 17.01 -17.76 17.30
CA GLU A 417 17.81 -18.98 17.37
C GLU A 417 16.96 -20.25 17.51
N ALA A 418 15.88 -20.20 18.29
CA ALA A 418 14.96 -21.32 18.49
C ALA A 418 14.30 -21.81 17.17
N VAL A 419 14.07 -20.91 16.22
CA VAL A 419 13.49 -21.23 14.90
C VAL A 419 14.58 -21.61 13.91
N LEU A 420 15.69 -20.87 13.90
CA LEU A 420 16.79 -21.09 12.95
C LEU A 420 17.49 -22.44 13.16
N ASN A 421 17.53 -22.95 14.39
CA ASN A 421 18.12 -24.24 14.72
C ASN A 421 17.15 -25.43 14.61
N ALA A 422 15.88 -25.19 14.25
CA ALA A 422 14.85 -26.22 14.18
C ALA A 422 14.74 -26.91 12.80
N GLU A 423 15.49 -26.46 11.78
CA GLU A 423 15.52 -27.04 10.42
C GLU A 423 16.49 -28.24 10.27
#